data_AF-A0A6I4U2U3-F1
#
_entry.id   AF-A0A6I4U2U3-F1
#
_cell.length_a   1.000
_cell.length_b   1.000
_cell.length_c   1.000
_cell.angle_alpha   90.00
_cell.angle_beta   90.00
_cell.angle_gamma   90.00
#
_symmetry.space_group_name_H-M   'P 1'
#
loop_
_entity.id
_entity.type
_entity.pdbx_description
1 polymer ?
#
loop_
_entity_poly.entity_id
_entity_poly.type
_entity_poly.pdbx_seq_one_letter_code
_entity_poly.pdbx_strand_id
1 'polypeptide(L)'
;MPNAKLRTIGLAAIAGLCAIPQAAAANPSTTAYYQSFSAEPNVPALLSDKDKAYYAQVFAAIAREDWDAVEQLLAQGDNSALHKLVMAEYFLDANSPTIPLDRLNDWLARSGELPQAEQIGRLAIRRGADQMPDLPATRRLSSTGYSPKRIKPRPASDGSMPSDVEARIRDAITNDDPSGAHALLNEIDPQLGSEARAEWRQRVAWSYYIENRDAEALALARTVEDGGSGAWIAEGWWVAGLASWRLGDCATSADAFQRSSYWSQNEELTAAALYWQARSDIRCRQPDKAQGLLRDAARRDETLYGMIAAAALGTQLPDPHRGPDFSSDDWKDLSGLQNVQLAVKLVELGEDARADEVLRYQAKIGDPREHRALTRLARELGLPQTQLWMAYNAPSGGNYEPAARYPTVRWQPVGGWRVDPALAFAHALQESIFRTSVVSPANAKGLMQITPITVRQHAGSLGMNPGAVDLTDPRVNLAFGQRNLEMLRDTPATRDNLLKIMAAYNAGLTPITRWNTEIRDQDDPLLYMESIPYWETRGYVAIVLKNYWMYERQAGSTSESRMALANGEWPSFPTASADDRMASSRR
;
A
#
# COMPACT_ATOMS: atom_id res chain seq x y z
N MET A 1 -68.91 -57.18 -26.06
CA MET A 1 -67.62 -57.28 -26.79
C MET A 1 -67.51 -56.07 -27.71
N PRO A 2 -66.38 -55.32 -27.80
CA PRO A 2 -65.22 -55.26 -26.92
C PRO A 2 -64.90 -53.85 -26.35
N ASN A 3 -64.39 -53.88 -25.12
CA ASN A 3 -63.53 -52.97 -24.36
C ASN A 3 -62.88 -51.75 -25.06
N ALA A 4 -63.16 -50.55 -24.51
CA ALA A 4 -62.32 -49.36 -24.61
C ALA A 4 -61.65 -49.08 -23.26
N LYS A 5 -60.30 -49.01 -23.25
CA LYS A 5 -59.48 -48.70 -22.07
C LYS A 5 -59.37 -47.17 -21.91
N LEU A 6 -59.89 -46.62 -20.81
CA LEU A 6 -59.54 -45.29 -20.33
C LEU A 6 -58.20 -45.35 -19.58
N ARG A 7 -57.27 -44.47 -19.94
CA ARG A 7 -56.01 -44.21 -19.23
C ARG A 7 -56.25 -43.16 -18.14
N THR A 8 -56.03 -43.54 -16.90
CA THR A 8 -56.05 -42.66 -15.72
C THR A 8 -54.70 -41.96 -15.58
N ILE A 9 -54.72 -40.63 -15.50
CA ILE A 9 -53.54 -39.77 -15.26
C ILE A 9 -53.26 -39.79 -13.75
N GLY A 10 -52.06 -40.20 -13.36
CA GLY A 10 -51.59 -40.15 -11.97
C GLY A 10 -51.08 -38.76 -11.60
N LEU A 11 -51.64 -38.17 -10.54
CA LEU A 11 -51.07 -37.01 -9.85
C LEU A 11 -49.77 -37.44 -9.14
N ALA A 12 -48.65 -36.81 -9.49
CA ALA A 12 -47.42 -36.85 -8.70
C ALA A 12 -47.44 -35.69 -7.69
N ALA A 13 -47.44 -36.01 -6.40
CA ALA A 13 -47.27 -35.06 -5.32
C ALA A 13 -45.80 -34.59 -5.27
N ILE A 14 -45.56 -33.30 -5.53
CA ILE A 14 -44.25 -32.66 -5.32
C ILE A 14 -44.21 -32.20 -3.87
N ALA A 15 -43.38 -32.84 -3.06
CA ALA A 15 -43.06 -32.40 -1.71
C ALA A 15 -42.18 -31.14 -1.80
N GLY A 16 -42.73 -29.99 -1.38
CA GLY A 16 -42.00 -28.74 -1.25
C GLY A 16 -40.98 -28.83 -0.11
N LEU A 17 -39.70 -28.91 -0.45
CA LEU A 17 -38.61 -28.63 0.49
C LEU A 17 -38.64 -27.13 0.79
N CYS A 18 -39.14 -26.78 1.98
CA CYS A 18 -38.96 -25.43 2.54
C CYS A 18 -37.45 -25.22 2.78
N ALA A 19 -36.81 -24.43 1.92
CA ALA A 19 -35.48 -23.92 2.17
C ALA A 19 -35.57 -22.98 3.39
N ILE A 20 -34.95 -23.39 4.50
CA ILE A 20 -34.70 -22.50 5.63
C ILE A 20 -33.77 -21.40 5.10
N PRO A 21 -34.13 -20.10 5.22
CA PRO A 21 -33.20 -19.04 4.85
C PRO A 21 -31.98 -19.16 5.76
N GLN A 22 -30.81 -19.47 5.20
CA GLN A 22 -29.55 -19.26 5.88
C GLN A 22 -29.52 -17.77 6.23
N ALA A 23 -29.44 -17.45 7.52
CA ALA A 23 -29.15 -16.10 7.97
C ALA A 23 -27.90 -15.63 7.21
N ALA A 24 -28.02 -14.55 6.44
CA ALA A 24 -26.86 -13.90 5.85
C ALA A 24 -25.93 -13.56 7.01
N ALA A 25 -24.75 -14.20 7.05
CA ALA A 25 -23.72 -13.83 8.01
C ALA A 25 -23.48 -12.32 7.84
N ALA A 26 -23.54 -11.56 8.93
CA ALA A 26 -23.28 -10.13 8.90
C ALA A 26 -21.92 -9.88 8.25
N ASN A 27 -21.83 -8.91 7.34
CA ASN A 27 -20.56 -8.54 6.71
C ASN A 27 -19.56 -8.18 7.82
N PRO A 28 -18.36 -8.79 7.85
CA PRO A 28 -17.39 -8.52 8.90
C PRO A 28 -16.93 -7.06 8.80
N SER A 29 -17.02 -6.33 9.92
CA SER A 29 -16.48 -4.97 10.03
C SER A 29 -14.94 -5.02 9.97
N THR A 30 -14.34 -4.17 9.14
CA THR A 30 -12.88 -3.94 9.12
C THR A 30 -12.37 -3.58 10.51
N THR A 31 -13.13 -2.75 11.24
CA THR A 31 -12.80 -2.35 12.60
C THR A 31 -12.72 -3.55 13.54
N ALA A 32 -13.74 -4.41 13.53
CA ALA A 32 -13.76 -5.62 14.35
C ALA A 32 -12.60 -6.57 14.01
N TYR A 33 -12.34 -6.80 12.71
CA TYR A 33 -11.26 -7.67 12.25
C TYR A 33 -9.88 -7.16 12.68
N TYR A 34 -9.57 -5.88 12.46
CA TYR A 34 -8.26 -5.33 12.81
C TYR A 34 -8.09 -5.12 14.32
N GLN A 35 -9.17 -4.85 15.06
CA GLN A 35 -9.11 -4.81 16.52
C GLN A 35 -8.85 -6.20 17.12
N SER A 36 -9.52 -7.25 16.62
CA SER A 36 -9.27 -8.63 17.08
C SER A 36 -7.84 -9.05 16.75
N PHE A 37 -7.36 -8.73 15.55
CA PHE A 37 -5.99 -8.99 15.14
C PHE A 37 -4.98 -8.33 16.09
N SER A 38 -5.19 -7.07 16.48
CA SER A 38 -4.29 -6.38 17.41
C SER A 38 -4.30 -6.97 18.83
N ALA A 39 -5.43 -7.54 19.28
CA ALA A 39 -5.63 -7.93 20.67
C ALA A 39 -5.02 -9.29 21.05
N GLU A 40 -5.12 -10.29 20.18
CA GLU A 40 -4.73 -11.67 20.49
C GLU A 40 -3.70 -12.18 19.48
N PRO A 41 -2.43 -12.38 19.85
CA PRO A 41 -1.47 -13.04 18.99
C PRO A 41 -1.72 -14.56 18.95
N ASN A 42 -1.69 -15.13 17.75
CA ASN A 42 -1.71 -16.57 17.45
C ASN A 42 -0.34 -17.24 17.63
N VAL A 43 0.62 -16.54 18.24
CA VAL A 43 1.96 -17.04 18.57
C VAL A 43 2.05 -17.20 20.09
N PRO A 44 2.51 -18.36 20.60
CA PRO A 44 2.66 -18.55 22.04
C PRO A 44 3.74 -17.63 22.61
N ALA A 45 3.53 -17.14 23.84
CA ALA A 45 4.57 -16.44 24.58
C ALA A 45 5.73 -17.39 24.90
N LEU A 46 6.95 -16.98 24.59
CA LEU A 46 8.17 -17.78 24.74
C LEU A 46 9.08 -17.28 25.88
N LEU A 47 8.87 -16.07 26.39
CA LEU A 47 9.63 -15.50 27.49
C LEU A 47 8.81 -15.46 28.79
N SER A 48 9.42 -15.84 29.90
CA SER A 48 8.87 -15.55 31.22
C SER A 48 9.04 -14.06 31.57
N ASP A 49 8.27 -13.55 32.54
CA ASP A 49 8.45 -12.16 33.01
C ASP A 49 9.85 -11.89 33.57
N LYS A 50 10.49 -12.92 34.14
CA LYS A 50 11.87 -12.86 34.60
C LYS A 50 12.84 -12.69 33.43
N ASP A 51 12.65 -13.43 32.34
CA ASP A 51 13.48 -13.31 31.14
C ASP A 51 13.30 -11.93 30.51
N LYS A 52 12.06 -11.43 30.44
CA LYS A 52 11.75 -10.08 29.94
C LYS A 52 12.48 -9.01 30.75
N ALA A 53 12.39 -9.07 32.08
CA ALA A 53 13.07 -8.13 32.95
C ALA A 53 14.60 -8.21 32.84
N TYR A 54 15.16 -9.41 32.69
CA TYR A 54 16.61 -9.60 32.51
C TYR A 54 17.09 -9.00 31.19
N TYR A 55 16.51 -9.39 30.05
CA TYR A 55 16.96 -8.88 28.75
C TYR A 55 16.67 -7.40 28.54
N ALA A 56 15.60 -6.86 29.12
CA ALA A 56 15.36 -5.41 29.13
C ALA A 56 16.50 -4.66 29.84
N GLN A 57 17.03 -5.18 30.96
CA GLN A 57 18.19 -4.59 31.63
C GLN A 57 19.45 -4.68 30.76
N VAL A 58 19.64 -5.80 30.06
CA VAL A 58 20.81 -5.99 29.19
C VAL A 58 20.77 -5.02 28.00
N PHE A 59 19.65 -4.91 27.29
CA PHE A 59 19.51 -3.94 26.20
C PHE A 59 19.65 -2.49 26.69
N ALA A 60 19.12 -2.16 27.87
CA ALA A 60 19.31 -0.84 28.47
C ALA A 60 20.76 -0.55 28.88
N ALA A 61 21.55 -1.57 29.22
CA ALA A 61 22.99 -1.42 29.48
C ALA A 61 23.77 -1.21 28.18
N ILE A 62 23.47 -1.99 27.13
CA ILE A 62 24.05 -1.81 25.79
C ILE A 62 23.74 -0.41 25.24
N ALA A 63 22.49 0.04 25.33
CA ALA A 63 22.08 1.35 24.82
C ALA A 63 22.76 2.53 25.55
N ARG A 64 23.23 2.33 26.78
CA ARG A 64 23.99 3.30 27.57
C ARG A 64 25.51 3.13 27.44
N GLU A 65 25.95 2.15 26.65
CA GLU A 65 27.36 1.77 26.50
C GLU A 65 28.03 1.42 27.84
N ASP A 66 27.27 0.87 28.79
CA ASP A 66 27.75 0.44 30.12
C ASP A 66 28.35 -0.97 30.03
N TRP A 67 29.54 -1.07 29.43
CA TRP A 67 30.14 -2.34 29.05
C TRP A 67 30.51 -3.24 30.23
N ASP A 68 30.87 -2.66 31.38
CA ASP A 68 31.13 -3.42 32.60
C ASP A 68 29.85 -4.11 33.11
N ALA A 69 28.72 -3.38 33.09
CA ALA A 69 27.42 -3.95 33.43
C ALA A 69 26.99 -5.02 32.40
N VAL A 70 27.21 -4.77 31.11
CA VAL A 70 26.92 -5.76 30.05
C VAL A 70 27.72 -7.04 30.26
N GLU A 71 29.02 -6.96 30.51
CA GLU A 71 29.87 -8.13 30.75
C GLU A 71 29.40 -8.93 31.98
N GLN A 72 29.07 -8.26 33.08
CA GLN A 72 28.55 -8.90 34.30
C GLN A 72 27.19 -9.58 34.08
N LEU A 73 26.29 -8.94 33.33
CA LEU A 73 24.99 -9.50 33.00
C LEU A 73 25.15 -10.69 32.06
N LEU A 74 26.02 -10.59 31.05
CA LEU A 74 26.26 -11.64 30.08
C LEU A 74 26.91 -12.89 30.72
N ALA A 75 27.75 -12.71 31.74
CA ALA A 75 28.32 -13.84 32.49
C ALA A 75 27.27 -14.71 33.21
N GLN A 76 26.06 -14.18 33.44
CA GLN A 76 24.96 -14.86 34.14
C GLN A 76 23.92 -15.48 33.18
N GLY A 77 24.08 -15.27 31.87
CA GLY A 77 23.08 -15.68 30.90
C GLY A 77 23.14 -17.15 30.51
N ASP A 78 22.14 -17.58 29.73
CA ASP A 78 21.99 -18.95 29.28
C ASP A 78 22.62 -19.19 27.89
N ASN A 79 22.48 -20.40 27.35
CA ASN A 79 22.95 -20.71 25.98
C ASN A 79 21.87 -20.44 24.91
N SER A 80 20.86 -19.61 25.20
CA SER A 80 19.77 -19.33 24.26
C SER A 80 20.23 -18.52 23.04
N ALA A 81 19.43 -18.57 21.97
CA ALA A 81 19.64 -17.74 20.78
C ALA A 81 19.64 -16.24 21.10
N LEU A 82 18.78 -15.83 22.05
CA LEU A 82 18.66 -14.44 22.48
C LEU A 82 19.91 -13.99 23.22
N HIS A 83 20.44 -14.82 24.12
CA HIS A 83 21.72 -14.54 24.77
C HIS A 83 22.86 -14.37 23.77
N LYS A 84 22.96 -15.30 22.80
CA LYS A 84 23.98 -15.24 21.75
C LYS A 84 23.85 -14.00 20.87
N LEU A 85 22.64 -13.59 20.52
CA LEU A 85 22.41 -12.35 19.77
C LEU A 85 22.93 -11.14 20.56
N VAL A 86 22.58 -11.03 21.83
CA VAL A 86 23.01 -9.90 22.67
C VAL A 86 24.53 -9.90 22.89
N MET A 87 25.16 -11.07 23.03
CA MET A 87 26.63 -11.17 23.02
C MET A 87 27.22 -10.64 21.70
N ALA A 88 26.57 -10.90 20.56
CA ALA A 88 27.04 -10.41 19.28
C ALA A 88 26.97 -8.88 19.17
N GLU A 89 25.89 -8.28 19.66
CA GLU A 89 25.75 -6.81 19.74
C GLU A 89 26.91 -6.22 20.54
N TYR A 90 27.20 -6.79 21.72
CA TYR A 90 28.35 -6.39 22.52
C TYR A 90 29.68 -6.59 21.79
N PHE A 91 29.89 -7.71 21.10
CA PHE A 91 31.16 -8.00 20.41
C PHE A 91 31.42 -7.12 19.18
N LEU A 92 30.35 -6.64 18.54
CA LEU A 92 30.41 -5.87 17.31
C LEU A 92 30.36 -4.36 17.55
N ASP A 93 30.00 -3.92 18.76
CA ASP A 93 29.97 -2.50 19.09
C ASP A 93 31.40 -1.90 19.06
N ALA A 94 31.54 -0.76 18.40
CA ALA A 94 32.83 -0.10 18.19
C ALA A 94 33.45 0.46 19.49
N ASN A 95 32.61 0.76 20.49
CA ASN A 95 33.03 1.32 21.77
C ASN A 95 33.21 0.24 22.85
N SER A 96 32.86 -1.01 22.55
CA SER A 96 33.06 -2.14 23.46
C SER A 96 34.55 -2.49 23.66
N PRO A 97 34.91 -3.14 24.78
CA PRO A 97 36.23 -3.72 24.96
C PRO A 97 36.61 -4.67 23.82
N THR A 98 37.90 -4.73 23.50
CA THR A 98 38.38 -5.65 22.46
C THR A 98 38.14 -7.10 22.87
N ILE A 99 37.32 -7.81 22.09
CA ILE A 99 37.02 -9.22 22.32
C ILE A 99 38.18 -10.10 21.80
N PRO A 100 38.71 -11.01 22.64
CA PRO A 100 39.79 -11.91 22.24
C PRO A 100 39.31 -13.02 21.30
N LEU A 101 40.23 -13.56 20.49
CA LEU A 101 39.92 -14.49 19.40
C LEU A 101 39.23 -15.78 19.88
N ASP A 102 39.67 -16.33 21.02
CA ASP A 102 39.09 -17.53 21.63
C ASP A 102 37.60 -17.34 21.92
N ARG A 103 37.21 -16.19 22.48
CA ARG A 103 35.81 -15.88 22.78
C ARG A 103 34.95 -15.69 21.52
N LEU A 104 35.53 -15.12 20.45
CA LEU A 104 34.86 -15.02 19.15
C LEU A 104 34.63 -16.41 18.53
N ASN A 105 35.63 -17.29 18.57
CA ASN A 105 35.53 -18.65 18.06
C ASN A 105 34.50 -19.49 18.85
N ASP A 106 34.51 -19.37 20.18
CA ASP A 106 33.54 -20.02 21.07
C ASP A 106 32.10 -19.60 20.80
N TRP A 107 31.89 -18.34 20.41
CA TRP A 107 30.59 -17.83 20.02
C TRP A 107 30.19 -18.35 18.64
N LEU A 108 31.10 -18.31 17.65
CA LEU A 108 30.86 -18.77 16.27
C LEU A 108 30.49 -20.25 16.22
N ALA A 109 31.15 -21.08 17.03
CA ALA A 109 30.89 -22.51 17.11
C ALA A 109 29.44 -22.86 17.53
N ARG A 110 28.71 -21.91 18.12
CA ARG A 110 27.36 -22.12 18.68
C ARG A 110 26.27 -21.24 18.07
N SER A 111 26.63 -20.38 17.10
CA SER A 111 25.78 -19.25 16.68
C SER A 111 25.80 -19.00 15.16
N GLY A 112 26.25 -19.97 14.36
CA GLY A 112 26.40 -19.82 12.90
C GLY A 112 25.11 -19.47 12.15
N GLU A 113 23.94 -19.75 12.72
CA GLU A 113 22.62 -19.43 12.14
C GLU A 113 22.12 -18.01 12.46
N LEU A 114 22.85 -17.22 13.26
CA LEU A 114 22.49 -15.83 13.56
C LEU A 114 23.00 -14.88 12.47
N PRO A 115 22.27 -13.79 12.16
CA PRO A 115 22.67 -12.83 11.13
C PRO A 115 24.05 -12.19 11.38
N GLN A 116 24.45 -12.07 12.65
CA GLN A 116 25.73 -11.49 13.05
C GLN A 116 26.94 -12.40 12.76
N ALA A 117 26.73 -13.69 12.44
CA ALA A 117 27.81 -14.67 12.36
C ALA A 117 28.87 -14.34 11.30
N GLU A 118 28.47 -13.78 10.16
CA GLU A 118 29.41 -13.34 9.14
C GLU A 118 30.28 -12.17 9.63
N GLN A 119 29.70 -11.20 10.33
CA GLN A 119 30.44 -10.05 10.85
C GLN A 119 31.43 -10.46 11.95
N ILE A 120 31.01 -11.36 12.84
CA ILE A 120 31.87 -11.92 13.89
C ILE A 120 32.99 -12.78 13.28
N GLY A 121 32.70 -13.56 12.24
CA GLY A 121 33.74 -14.31 11.51
C GLY A 121 34.80 -13.40 10.90
N ARG A 122 34.40 -12.30 10.25
CA ARG A 122 35.35 -11.28 9.73
C ARG A 122 36.13 -10.61 10.86
N LEU A 123 35.49 -10.35 12.01
CA LEU A 123 36.17 -9.85 13.20
C LEU A 123 37.22 -10.85 13.70
N ALA A 124 36.90 -12.15 13.75
CA ALA A 124 37.82 -13.22 14.13
C ALA A 124 39.03 -13.30 13.20
N ILE A 125 38.86 -13.19 11.87
CA ILE A 125 39.98 -13.09 10.90
C ILE A 125 40.89 -11.92 11.25
N ARG A 126 40.34 -10.73 11.54
CA ARG A 126 41.11 -9.56 11.97
C ARG A 126 41.79 -9.75 13.33
N ARG A 127 41.42 -10.77 14.10
CA ARG A 127 42.01 -11.14 15.39
C ARG A 127 42.94 -12.35 15.29
N GLY A 128 43.22 -12.84 14.08
CA GLY A 128 44.19 -13.91 13.83
C GLY A 128 43.58 -15.29 13.58
N ALA A 129 42.27 -15.40 13.29
CA ALA A 129 41.73 -16.65 12.75
C ALA A 129 42.28 -16.92 11.34
N ASP A 130 42.64 -18.18 11.07
CA ASP A 130 43.21 -18.59 9.78
C ASP A 130 42.17 -18.64 8.65
N GLN A 131 40.91 -18.94 8.97
CA GLN A 131 39.84 -19.10 8.00
C GLN A 131 38.48 -18.66 8.54
N MET A 132 37.56 -18.37 7.62
CA MET A 132 36.19 -18.04 7.95
C MET A 132 35.47 -19.30 8.47
N PRO A 133 34.58 -19.19 9.48
CA PRO A 133 33.73 -20.31 9.89
C PRO A 133 32.81 -20.75 8.75
N ASP A 134 32.43 -22.03 8.75
CA ASP A 134 31.38 -22.55 7.88
C ASP A 134 30.03 -21.95 8.33
N LEU A 135 29.44 -21.12 7.46
CA LEU A 135 28.16 -20.47 7.71
C LEU A 135 27.09 -20.98 6.73
N PRO A 136 25.79 -20.94 7.10
CA PRO A 136 24.72 -21.27 6.19
C PRO A 136 24.79 -20.42 4.92
N ALA A 137 24.69 -21.09 3.76
CA ALA A 137 24.66 -20.39 2.48
C ALA A 137 23.37 -19.57 2.35
N THR A 138 23.52 -18.29 1.99
CA THR A 138 22.36 -17.43 1.70
C THR A 138 21.86 -17.67 0.27
N ARG A 139 20.54 -17.75 0.10
CA ARG A 139 19.91 -17.90 -1.22
C ARG A 139 19.72 -16.55 -1.88
N ARG A 140 19.86 -16.52 -3.21
CA ARG A 140 19.44 -15.38 -4.02
C ARG A 140 17.92 -15.27 -4.01
N LEU A 141 17.43 -14.09 -3.68
CA LEU A 141 16.00 -13.77 -3.74
C LEU A 141 15.67 -13.14 -5.10
N SER A 142 14.43 -13.35 -5.55
CA SER A 142 13.89 -12.80 -6.78
C SER A 142 12.70 -11.90 -6.47
N SER A 143 12.54 -10.86 -7.30
CA SER A 143 11.39 -9.97 -7.20
C SER A 143 10.11 -10.70 -7.60
N THR A 144 9.06 -10.55 -6.79
CA THR A 144 7.72 -11.11 -7.06
C THR A 144 6.79 -10.11 -7.78
N GLY A 145 7.34 -8.99 -8.24
CA GLY A 145 6.57 -7.84 -8.73
C GLY A 145 6.02 -6.97 -7.61
N TYR A 146 5.74 -5.70 -7.91
CA TYR A 146 5.20 -4.73 -6.96
C TYR A 146 3.69 -4.63 -7.07
N SER A 147 3.01 -4.16 -6.02
CA SER A 147 1.60 -3.74 -6.14
C SER A 147 1.47 -2.70 -7.26
N PRO A 148 0.51 -2.85 -8.19
CA PRO A 148 0.29 -1.90 -9.27
C PRO A 148 0.10 -0.48 -8.73
N LYS A 149 0.68 0.51 -9.43
CA LYS A 149 0.45 1.93 -9.15
C LYS A 149 0.54 2.73 -10.44
N ARG A 150 -0.24 3.81 -10.53
CA ARG A 150 -0.13 4.75 -11.64
C ARG A 150 1.21 5.47 -11.52
N ILE A 151 2.06 5.32 -12.53
CA ILE A 151 3.38 5.95 -12.57
C ILE A 151 3.40 6.98 -13.68
N LYS A 152 4.09 8.10 -13.44
CA LYS A 152 4.38 9.06 -14.50
C LYS A 152 5.44 8.43 -15.39
N PRO A 153 5.27 8.41 -16.73
CA PRO A 153 6.34 7.99 -17.61
C PRO A 153 7.62 8.79 -17.34
N ARG A 154 8.77 8.15 -17.54
CA ARG A 154 10.06 8.85 -17.42
C ARG A 154 10.12 9.96 -18.48
N PRO A 155 10.65 11.15 -18.14
CA PRO A 155 10.94 12.15 -19.16
C PRO A 155 11.84 11.57 -20.24
N ALA A 156 11.59 11.96 -21.48
CA ALA A 156 12.41 11.61 -22.63
C ALA A 156 13.84 12.11 -22.39
N SER A 157 14.82 11.28 -22.75
CA SER A 157 16.24 11.57 -22.58
C SER A 157 17.00 11.54 -23.90
N ASP A 158 16.30 11.78 -25.02
CA ASP A 158 16.88 11.80 -26.37
C ASP A 158 17.67 13.10 -26.68
N GLY A 159 17.68 14.06 -25.74
CA GLY A 159 18.42 15.32 -25.85
C GLY A 159 17.85 16.32 -26.86
N SER A 160 16.69 16.02 -27.46
CA SER A 160 16.13 16.85 -28.52
C SER A 160 15.33 18.06 -28.03
N MET A 161 14.92 18.08 -26.75
CA MET A 161 14.25 19.22 -26.13
C MET A 161 15.27 20.24 -25.59
N PRO A 162 15.32 21.47 -26.12
CA PRO A 162 16.16 22.52 -25.57
C PRO A 162 15.69 22.92 -24.16
N SER A 163 16.63 23.06 -23.22
CA SER A 163 16.33 23.32 -21.81
C SER A 163 15.65 24.67 -21.56
N ASP A 164 15.96 25.68 -22.37
CA ASP A 164 15.33 27.00 -22.31
C ASP A 164 13.86 26.96 -22.80
N VAL A 165 13.58 26.19 -23.85
CA VAL A 165 12.22 26.00 -24.36
C VAL A 165 11.39 25.18 -23.37
N GLU A 166 11.96 24.09 -22.82
CA GLU A 166 11.32 23.33 -21.74
C GLU A 166 10.93 24.23 -20.56
N ALA A 167 11.85 25.09 -20.10
CA ALA A 167 11.59 26.01 -18.99
C ALA A 167 10.45 26.98 -19.30
N ARG A 168 10.42 27.55 -20.51
CA ARG A 168 9.37 28.48 -20.95
C ARG A 168 8.01 27.80 -21.13
N ILE A 169 7.97 26.58 -21.67
CA ILE A 169 6.73 25.80 -21.76
C ILE A 169 6.20 25.50 -20.35
N ARG A 170 7.06 25.08 -19.42
CA ARG A 170 6.66 24.81 -18.04
C ARG A 170 6.17 26.07 -17.32
N ASP A 171 6.82 27.21 -17.55
CA ASP A 171 6.39 28.49 -17.00
C ASP A 171 5.01 28.89 -17.54
N ALA A 172 4.79 28.79 -18.86
CA ALA A 172 3.48 29.03 -19.47
C ALA A 172 2.39 28.10 -18.89
N ILE A 173 2.67 26.81 -18.70
CA ILE A 173 1.74 25.87 -18.07
C ILE A 173 1.46 26.24 -16.61
N THR A 174 2.47 26.70 -15.86
CA THR A 174 2.32 27.09 -14.45
C THR A 174 1.49 28.37 -14.28
N ASN A 175 1.50 29.24 -15.29
CA ASN A 175 0.76 30.49 -15.34
C ASN A 175 -0.58 30.36 -16.11
N ASP A 176 -1.12 29.14 -16.22
CA ASP A 176 -2.41 28.85 -16.85
C ASP A 176 -2.52 29.33 -18.32
N ASP A 177 -1.38 29.35 -19.05
CA ASP A 177 -1.29 29.74 -20.47
C ASP A 177 -0.94 28.53 -21.38
N PRO A 178 -1.90 27.60 -21.62
CA PRO A 178 -1.68 26.48 -22.52
C PRO A 178 -1.52 26.93 -23.99
N SER A 179 -2.01 28.12 -24.35
CA SER A 179 -1.86 28.70 -25.69
C SER A 179 -0.41 29.11 -25.97
N GLY A 180 0.22 29.83 -25.06
CA GLY A 180 1.64 30.16 -25.14
C GLY A 180 2.52 28.93 -25.10
N ALA A 181 2.22 27.96 -24.23
CA ALA A 181 2.92 26.67 -24.19
C ALA A 181 2.87 25.93 -25.54
N HIS A 182 1.72 25.91 -26.20
CA HIS A 182 1.54 25.28 -27.50
C HIS A 182 2.27 26.04 -28.62
N ALA A 183 2.27 27.37 -28.60
CA ALA A 183 3.02 28.17 -29.58
C ALA A 183 4.53 27.84 -29.52
N LEU A 184 5.09 27.78 -28.31
CA LEU A 184 6.49 27.39 -28.08
C LEU A 184 6.78 25.97 -28.56
N LEU A 185 5.90 25.01 -28.27
CA LEU A 185 6.05 23.62 -28.72
C LEU A 185 6.05 23.54 -30.26
N ASN A 186 5.13 24.25 -30.93
CA ASN A 186 4.99 24.21 -32.38
C ASN A 186 6.24 24.68 -33.14
N GLU A 187 7.01 25.61 -32.58
CA GLU A 187 8.27 26.09 -33.19
C GLU A 187 9.34 24.98 -33.28
N ILE A 188 9.35 24.06 -32.32
CA ILE A 188 10.41 23.04 -32.18
C ILE A 188 9.93 21.60 -32.46
N ASP A 189 8.62 21.37 -32.53
CA ASP A 189 8.03 20.03 -32.64
C ASP A 189 8.57 19.17 -33.82
N PRO A 190 8.82 19.74 -35.02
CA PRO A 190 9.44 18.99 -36.12
C PRO A 190 10.88 18.53 -35.84
N GLN A 191 11.58 19.19 -34.91
CA GLN A 191 12.98 18.92 -34.54
C GLN A 191 13.10 17.94 -33.37
N LEU A 192 12.02 17.72 -32.62
CA LEU A 192 12.01 16.79 -31.51
C LEU A 192 12.23 15.35 -31.95
N GLY A 193 12.96 14.60 -31.13
CA GLY A 193 13.01 13.15 -31.16
C GLY A 193 11.64 12.56 -30.83
N SER A 194 11.44 11.29 -31.18
CA SER A 194 10.13 10.67 -31.11
C SER A 194 9.58 10.55 -29.68
N GLU A 195 10.42 10.28 -28.68
CA GLU A 195 9.99 10.24 -27.28
C GLU A 195 9.65 11.64 -26.76
N ALA A 196 10.52 12.63 -26.98
CA ALA A 196 10.27 14.01 -26.55
C ALA A 196 9.01 14.60 -27.22
N ARG A 197 8.79 14.32 -28.51
CA ARG A 197 7.58 14.75 -29.23
C ARG A 197 6.31 14.25 -28.55
N ALA A 198 6.24 12.95 -28.25
CA ALA A 198 5.08 12.36 -27.58
C ALA A 198 4.87 12.97 -26.17
N GLU A 199 5.95 13.12 -25.40
CA GLU A 199 5.91 13.72 -24.06
C GLU A 199 5.35 15.14 -24.08
N TRP A 200 5.91 16.02 -24.92
CA TRP A 200 5.59 17.43 -24.86
C TRP A 200 4.22 17.76 -25.47
N ARG A 201 3.80 17.04 -26.51
CA ARG A 201 2.42 17.08 -27.00
C ARG A 201 1.44 16.66 -25.91
N GLN A 202 1.73 15.58 -25.18
CA GLN A 202 0.89 15.13 -24.06
C GLN A 202 0.80 16.18 -22.96
N ARG A 203 1.93 16.78 -22.55
CA ARG A 203 1.97 17.77 -21.45
C ARG A 203 1.20 19.03 -21.78
N VAL A 204 1.33 19.54 -23.00
CA VAL A 204 0.60 20.72 -23.46
C VAL A 204 -0.88 20.38 -23.71
N ALA A 205 -1.20 19.18 -24.21
CA ALA A 205 -2.59 18.74 -24.30
C ALA A 205 -3.24 18.64 -22.91
N TRP A 206 -2.51 18.14 -21.92
CA TRP A 206 -2.95 18.09 -20.54
C TRP A 206 -3.19 19.48 -19.94
N SER A 207 -2.34 20.47 -20.27
CA SER A 207 -2.56 21.85 -19.80
C SER A 207 -3.83 22.47 -20.40
N TYR A 208 -4.14 22.23 -21.69
CA TYR A 208 -5.45 22.61 -22.23
C TYR A 208 -6.61 21.94 -21.49
N TYR A 209 -6.48 20.66 -21.15
CA TYR A 209 -7.55 19.90 -20.49
C TYR A 209 -7.88 20.42 -19.08
N ILE A 210 -6.86 20.71 -18.26
CA ILE A 210 -7.08 21.25 -16.91
C ILE A 210 -7.63 22.68 -16.92
N GLU A 211 -7.31 23.45 -17.97
CA GLU A 211 -7.90 24.77 -18.23
C GLU A 211 -9.30 24.69 -18.89
N ASN A 212 -9.90 23.49 -18.94
CA ASN A 212 -11.22 23.23 -19.50
C ASN A 212 -11.38 23.62 -20.99
N ARG A 213 -10.27 23.59 -21.74
CA ARG A 213 -10.20 23.81 -23.19
C ARG A 213 -10.16 22.47 -23.92
N ASP A 214 -11.25 21.71 -23.77
CA ASP A 214 -11.31 20.29 -24.16
C ASP A 214 -11.13 20.08 -25.68
N ALA A 215 -11.56 21.02 -26.52
CA ALA A 215 -11.41 20.92 -27.97
C ALA A 215 -9.93 21.01 -28.39
N GLU A 216 -9.19 21.95 -27.83
CA GLU A 216 -7.75 22.12 -28.05
C GLU A 216 -6.95 20.97 -27.43
N ALA A 217 -7.32 20.52 -26.24
CA ALA A 217 -6.75 19.36 -25.60
C ALA A 217 -6.88 18.11 -26.48
N LEU A 218 -8.08 17.84 -26.99
CA LEU A 218 -8.35 16.72 -27.89
C LEU A 218 -7.56 16.82 -29.20
N ALA A 219 -7.52 18.02 -29.80
CA ALA A 219 -6.82 18.25 -31.05
C ALA A 219 -5.33 17.94 -30.93
N LEU A 220 -4.66 18.42 -29.87
CA LEU A 220 -3.24 18.17 -29.65
C LEU A 220 -2.96 16.76 -29.13
N ALA A 221 -3.79 16.22 -28.25
CA ALA A 221 -3.62 14.87 -27.71
C ALA A 221 -3.65 13.79 -28.79
N ARG A 222 -4.47 13.95 -29.84
CA ARG A 222 -4.55 12.99 -30.95
C ARG A 222 -3.28 12.88 -31.79
N THR A 223 -2.40 13.87 -31.73
CA THR A 223 -1.16 13.86 -32.51
C THR A 223 -0.01 13.19 -31.76
N VAL A 224 -0.18 12.73 -30.52
CA VAL A 224 0.94 12.18 -29.72
C VAL A 224 1.63 10.98 -30.36
N GLU A 225 0.92 10.24 -31.22
CA GLU A 225 1.44 9.09 -31.96
C GLU A 225 2.16 9.50 -33.26
N ASP A 226 1.86 10.69 -33.81
CA ASP A 226 2.37 11.15 -35.11
C ASP A 226 3.87 11.46 -35.03
N GLY A 227 4.69 10.47 -35.37
CA GLY A 227 6.15 10.54 -35.21
C GLY A 227 6.58 10.50 -33.75
N GLY A 228 5.69 10.10 -32.84
CA GLY A 228 5.96 9.90 -31.42
C GLY A 228 6.36 8.46 -31.10
N SER A 229 6.96 8.22 -29.94
CA SER A 229 7.21 6.86 -29.42
C SER A 229 7.23 6.83 -27.88
N GLY A 230 7.27 5.62 -27.31
CA GLY A 230 7.41 5.41 -25.87
C GLY A 230 6.11 5.55 -25.08
N ALA A 231 6.23 5.50 -23.75
CA ALA A 231 5.10 5.40 -22.82
C ALA A 231 4.20 6.64 -22.78
N TRP A 232 4.67 7.79 -23.29
CA TRP A 232 3.88 9.03 -23.32
C TRP A 232 2.72 9.00 -24.32
N ILE A 233 2.77 8.13 -25.35
CA ILE A 233 1.66 7.97 -26.30
C ILE A 233 0.37 7.57 -25.58
N ALA A 234 0.46 6.59 -24.66
CA ALA A 234 -0.69 6.10 -23.91
C ALA A 234 -1.32 7.21 -23.03
N GLU A 235 -0.48 8.05 -22.40
CA GLU A 235 -0.91 9.19 -21.61
C GLU A 235 -1.52 10.31 -22.47
N GLY A 236 -1.05 10.49 -23.70
CA GLY A 236 -1.66 11.42 -24.65
C GLY A 236 -3.05 10.97 -25.08
N TRP A 237 -3.20 9.70 -25.45
CA TRP A 237 -4.52 9.11 -25.74
C TRP A 237 -5.47 9.12 -24.53
N TRP A 238 -4.93 9.02 -23.31
CA TRP A 238 -5.69 9.21 -22.09
C TRP A 238 -6.29 10.63 -22.00
N VAL A 239 -5.51 11.68 -22.31
CA VAL A 239 -6.02 13.06 -22.40
C VAL A 239 -7.11 13.18 -23.45
N ALA A 240 -6.91 12.61 -24.64
CA ALA A 240 -7.90 12.61 -25.71
C ALA A 240 -9.23 11.95 -25.27
N GLY A 241 -9.16 10.83 -24.54
CA GLY A 241 -10.32 10.12 -24.01
C GLY A 241 -11.12 10.94 -23.00
N LEU A 242 -10.43 11.59 -22.07
CA LEU A 242 -11.06 12.47 -21.07
C LEU A 242 -11.65 13.74 -21.69
N ALA A 243 -10.94 14.38 -22.62
CA ALA A 243 -11.41 15.60 -23.29
C ALA A 243 -12.65 15.31 -24.14
N SER A 244 -12.64 14.24 -24.94
CA SER A 244 -13.80 13.82 -25.73
C SER A 244 -14.99 13.34 -24.89
N TRP A 245 -14.74 12.71 -23.73
CA TRP A 245 -15.78 12.43 -22.74
C TRP A 245 -16.48 13.70 -22.28
N ARG A 246 -15.72 14.74 -21.93
CA ARG A 246 -16.28 16.05 -21.53
C ARG A 246 -17.06 16.73 -22.64
N LEU A 247 -16.59 16.62 -23.89
CA LEU A 247 -17.28 17.12 -25.07
C LEU A 247 -18.57 16.34 -25.42
N GLY A 248 -18.82 15.20 -24.78
CA GLY A 248 -19.97 14.34 -25.08
C GLY A 248 -19.80 13.49 -26.34
N ASP A 249 -18.61 13.48 -26.95
CA ASP A 249 -18.28 12.64 -28.10
C ASP A 249 -17.85 11.25 -27.62
N CYS A 250 -18.85 10.41 -27.32
CA CYS A 250 -18.61 9.07 -26.79
C CYS A 250 -17.86 8.16 -27.76
N ALA A 251 -18.00 8.36 -29.07
CA ALA A 251 -17.34 7.52 -30.08
C ALA A 251 -15.84 7.80 -30.13
N THR A 252 -15.45 9.08 -30.18
CA THR A 252 -14.05 9.47 -30.02
C THR A 252 -13.49 9.03 -28.68
N SER A 253 -14.27 9.18 -27.61
CA SER A 253 -13.82 8.81 -26.27
C SER A 253 -13.50 7.32 -26.17
N ALA A 254 -14.36 6.46 -26.71
CA ALA A 254 -14.10 5.02 -26.78
C ALA A 254 -12.83 4.68 -27.59
N ASP A 255 -12.63 5.27 -28.78
CA ASP A 255 -11.42 5.05 -29.60
C ASP A 255 -10.15 5.53 -28.89
N ALA A 256 -10.18 6.70 -28.26
CA ALA A 256 -9.04 7.24 -27.55
C ALA A 256 -8.66 6.38 -26.33
N PHE A 257 -9.63 5.92 -25.54
CA PHE A 257 -9.34 5.00 -24.43
C PHE A 257 -8.85 3.63 -24.93
N GLN A 258 -9.39 3.11 -26.04
CA GLN A 258 -8.87 1.90 -26.67
C GLN A 258 -7.38 2.07 -27.03
N ARG A 259 -7.01 3.16 -27.69
CA ARG A 259 -5.61 3.47 -28.05
C ARG A 259 -4.72 3.66 -26.83
N SER A 260 -5.24 4.31 -25.78
CA SER A 260 -4.54 4.45 -24.50
C SER A 260 -4.23 3.08 -23.89
N SER A 261 -5.20 2.15 -23.87
CA SER A 261 -5.01 0.79 -23.37
C SER A 261 -4.00 -0.01 -24.20
N TYR A 262 -4.00 0.17 -25.53
CA TYR A 262 -3.11 -0.51 -26.47
C TYR A 262 -1.64 -0.09 -26.29
N TRP A 263 -1.39 1.21 -26.12
CA TRP A 263 -0.04 1.74 -25.94
C TRP A 263 0.48 1.69 -24.50
N SER A 264 -0.40 1.42 -23.53
CA SER A 264 -0.06 1.46 -22.11
C SER A 264 0.97 0.38 -21.73
N GLN A 265 1.99 0.80 -20.99
CA GLN A 265 2.97 -0.07 -20.34
C GLN A 265 2.76 -0.12 -18.81
N ASN A 266 1.64 0.43 -18.32
CA ASN A 266 1.31 0.51 -16.90
C ASN A 266 -0.05 -0.14 -16.64
N GLU A 267 -0.08 -1.11 -15.72
CA GLU A 267 -1.28 -1.91 -15.47
C GLU A 267 -2.48 -1.08 -14.99
N GLU A 268 -2.24 -0.06 -14.15
CA GLU A 268 -3.28 0.86 -13.69
C GLU A 268 -3.86 1.70 -14.84
N LEU A 269 -3.00 2.24 -15.71
CA LEU A 269 -3.48 2.95 -16.90
C LEU A 269 -4.25 2.02 -17.85
N THR A 270 -3.79 0.79 -18.04
CA THR A 270 -4.51 -0.18 -18.88
C THR A 270 -5.90 -0.49 -18.30
N ALA A 271 -6.00 -0.76 -16.99
CA ALA A 271 -7.29 -1.01 -16.35
C ALA A 271 -8.22 0.20 -16.41
N ALA A 272 -7.67 1.41 -16.19
CA ALA A 272 -8.41 2.67 -16.30
C ALA A 272 -8.96 2.86 -17.72
N ALA A 273 -8.11 2.73 -18.74
CA ALA A 273 -8.49 2.89 -20.13
C ALA A 273 -9.56 1.89 -20.55
N LEU A 274 -9.45 0.61 -20.16
CA LEU A 274 -10.49 -0.40 -20.43
C LEU A 274 -11.83 -0.04 -19.76
N TYR A 275 -11.79 0.39 -18.50
CA TYR A 275 -13.00 0.78 -17.78
C TYR A 275 -13.67 2.02 -18.38
N TRP A 276 -12.90 3.06 -18.71
CA TRP A 276 -13.41 4.26 -19.33
C TRP A 276 -13.89 4.04 -20.76
N GLN A 277 -13.22 3.17 -21.54
CA GLN A 277 -13.74 2.73 -22.84
C GLN A 277 -15.11 2.07 -22.69
N ALA A 278 -15.27 1.17 -21.70
CA ALA A 278 -16.55 0.51 -21.43
C ALA A 278 -17.65 1.54 -21.10
N ARG A 279 -17.33 2.55 -20.28
CA ARG A 279 -18.25 3.65 -19.97
C ARG A 279 -18.62 4.47 -21.23
N SER A 280 -17.65 4.74 -22.10
CA SER A 280 -17.88 5.45 -23.36
C SER A 280 -18.77 4.64 -24.30
N ASP A 281 -18.56 3.33 -24.42
CA ASP A 281 -19.42 2.43 -25.20
C ASP A 281 -20.86 2.39 -24.66
N ILE A 282 -21.04 2.32 -23.33
CA ILE A 282 -22.37 2.39 -22.70
C ILE A 282 -23.06 3.74 -23.02
N ARG A 283 -22.34 4.86 -22.89
CA ARG A 283 -22.84 6.20 -23.24
C ARG A 283 -23.22 6.30 -24.73
N CYS A 284 -22.50 5.57 -25.59
CA CYS A 284 -22.76 5.41 -27.01
C CYS A 284 -23.87 4.39 -27.36
N ARG A 285 -24.59 3.85 -26.36
CA ARG A 285 -25.64 2.84 -26.53
C ARG A 285 -25.14 1.53 -27.16
N GLN A 286 -23.90 1.14 -26.85
CA GLN A 286 -23.24 -0.09 -27.31
C GLN A 286 -22.81 -0.98 -26.13
N PRO A 287 -23.73 -1.37 -25.23
CA PRO A 287 -23.38 -2.12 -24.01
C PRO A 287 -22.75 -3.50 -24.29
N ASP A 288 -23.00 -4.09 -25.46
CA ASP A 288 -22.42 -5.37 -25.87
C ASP A 288 -20.88 -5.33 -25.95
N LYS A 289 -20.31 -4.15 -26.25
CA LYS A 289 -18.85 -3.93 -26.28
C LYS A 289 -18.26 -3.76 -24.87
N ALA A 290 -19.04 -3.23 -23.94
CA ALA A 290 -18.58 -2.87 -22.59
C ALA A 290 -18.28 -4.10 -21.72
N GLN A 291 -19.04 -5.19 -21.85
CA GLN A 291 -18.91 -6.34 -20.95
C GLN A 291 -17.54 -7.02 -21.04
N GLY A 292 -16.97 -7.15 -22.25
CA GLY A 292 -15.63 -7.71 -22.44
C GLY A 292 -14.54 -6.86 -21.79
N LEU A 293 -14.61 -5.55 -22.02
CA LEU A 293 -13.68 -4.55 -21.47
C LEU A 293 -13.69 -4.55 -19.95
N LEU A 294 -14.88 -4.58 -19.32
CA LEU A 294 -15.01 -4.66 -17.86
C LEU A 294 -14.41 -5.96 -17.31
N ARG A 295 -14.58 -7.10 -18.00
CA ARG A 295 -13.95 -8.36 -17.56
C ARG A 295 -12.43 -8.29 -17.66
N ASP A 296 -11.90 -7.68 -18.71
CA ASP A 296 -10.46 -7.54 -18.90
C ASP A 296 -9.84 -6.55 -17.89
N ALA A 297 -10.56 -5.48 -17.53
CA ALA A 297 -10.20 -4.62 -16.41
C ALA A 297 -10.25 -5.39 -15.08
N ALA A 298 -11.32 -6.14 -14.81
CA ALA A 298 -11.53 -6.88 -13.56
C ALA A 298 -10.48 -7.98 -13.30
N ARG A 299 -9.83 -8.50 -14.34
CA ARG A 299 -8.69 -9.43 -14.19
C ARG A 299 -7.46 -8.80 -13.55
N ARG A 300 -7.37 -7.46 -13.55
CA ARG A 300 -6.32 -6.67 -12.88
C ARG A 300 -6.82 -6.27 -11.50
N ASP A 301 -7.09 -7.27 -10.68
CA ASP A 301 -7.85 -7.16 -9.43
C ASP A 301 -7.12 -6.45 -8.28
N GLU A 302 -5.85 -6.11 -8.47
CA GLU A 302 -5.08 -5.20 -7.59
C GLU A 302 -5.02 -3.76 -8.11
N THR A 303 -5.67 -3.41 -9.23
CA THR A 303 -5.76 -2.03 -9.74
C THR A 303 -7.05 -1.34 -9.30
N LEU A 304 -7.03 -0.01 -9.21
CA LEU A 304 -8.21 0.77 -8.81
C LEU A 304 -9.41 0.46 -9.73
N TYR A 305 -9.22 0.62 -11.05
CA TYR A 305 -10.29 0.42 -12.02
C TYR A 305 -10.62 -1.04 -12.27
N GLY A 306 -9.69 -1.97 -12.05
CA GLY A 306 -10.01 -3.39 -12.06
C GLY A 306 -10.97 -3.77 -10.93
N MET A 307 -10.75 -3.22 -9.73
CA MET A 307 -11.67 -3.41 -8.62
C MET A 307 -13.04 -2.76 -8.83
N ILE A 308 -13.09 -1.56 -9.43
CA ILE A 308 -14.36 -0.91 -9.80
C ILE A 308 -15.08 -1.72 -10.89
N ALA A 309 -14.36 -2.24 -11.89
CA ALA A 309 -14.93 -3.06 -12.96
C ALA A 309 -15.54 -4.36 -12.41
N ALA A 310 -14.86 -5.02 -11.46
CA ALA A 310 -15.39 -6.21 -10.79
C ALA A 310 -16.69 -5.90 -10.04
N ALA A 311 -16.76 -4.76 -9.35
CA ALA A 311 -17.97 -4.29 -8.67
C ALA A 311 -19.11 -3.98 -9.67
N ALA A 312 -18.81 -3.29 -10.77
CA ALA A 312 -19.78 -3.00 -11.83
C ALA A 312 -20.34 -4.26 -12.51
N LEU A 313 -19.53 -5.33 -12.58
CA LEU A 313 -19.97 -6.64 -13.07
C LEU A 313 -20.74 -7.47 -12.04
N GLY A 314 -20.83 -7.02 -10.78
CA GLY A 314 -21.39 -7.81 -9.67
C GLY A 314 -20.56 -9.05 -9.35
N THR A 315 -19.27 -9.07 -9.73
CA THR A 315 -18.37 -10.18 -9.46
C THR A 315 -17.57 -9.95 -8.19
N GLN A 316 -17.38 -11.01 -7.41
CA GLN A 316 -16.47 -10.95 -6.26
C GLN A 316 -15.03 -10.89 -6.76
N LEU A 317 -14.21 -10.06 -6.08
CA LEU A 317 -12.77 -10.14 -6.27
C LEU A 317 -12.28 -11.53 -5.84
N PRO A 318 -11.19 -12.05 -6.43
CA PRO A 318 -10.61 -13.32 -6.01
C PRO A 318 -10.32 -13.39 -4.51
N ASP A 319 -10.30 -14.60 -3.94
CA ASP A 319 -10.13 -14.80 -2.49
C ASP A 319 -8.68 -14.82 -1.93
N PRO A 320 -7.57 -14.80 -2.70
CA PRO A 320 -6.24 -15.09 -2.13
C PRO A 320 -5.68 -13.99 -1.22
N HIS A 321 -6.43 -12.91 -0.97
CA HIS A 321 -6.06 -11.85 -0.03
C HIS A 321 -6.82 -11.93 1.29
N ARG A 322 -7.88 -12.74 1.38
CA ARG A 322 -8.75 -12.82 2.55
C ARG A 322 -8.15 -13.73 3.63
N GLY A 323 -8.29 -13.33 4.90
CA GLY A 323 -7.84 -14.12 6.05
C GLY A 323 -6.39 -14.62 5.95
N PRO A 324 -5.41 -13.75 5.65
CA PRO A 324 -4.00 -14.13 5.48
C PRO A 324 -3.28 -14.38 6.82
N ASP A 325 -4.02 -14.85 7.81
CA ASP A 325 -3.59 -14.87 9.21
C ASP A 325 -2.69 -16.08 9.48
N PHE A 326 -1.79 -15.92 10.45
CA PHE A 326 -0.87 -16.96 10.86
C PHE A 326 -1.62 -18.05 11.62
N SER A 327 -1.47 -19.30 11.17
CA SER A 327 -2.21 -20.43 11.69
C SER A 327 -1.39 -21.28 12.67
N SER A 328 -2.06 -22.18 13.38
CA SER A 328 -1.39 -23.19 14.21
C SER A 328 -0.52 -24.15 13.38
N ASP A 329 -0.89 -24.40 12.12
CA ASP A 329 -0.10 -25.22 11.20
C ASP A 329 1.18 -24.49 10.79
N ASP A 330 1.09 -23.19 10.49
CA ASP A 330 2.27 -22.36 10.25
C ASP A 330 3.22 -22.37 11.47
N TRP A 331 2.67 -22.30 12.70
CA TRP A 331 3.48 -22.41 13.92
C TRP A 331 4.14 -23.77 14.07
N LYS A 332 3.42 -24.86 13.77
CA LYS A 332 3.97 -26.22 13.84
C LYS A 332 5.17 -26.38 12.89
N ASP A 333 5.09 -25.80 11.70
CA ASP A 333 6.15 -25.89 10.70
C ASP A 333 7.36 -25.02 11.06
N LEU A 334 7.13 -23.83 11.64
CA LEU A 334 8.20 -22.86 11.89
C LEU A 334 8.82 -22.92 13.29
N SER A 335 8.10 -23.46 14.28
CA SER A 335 8.51 -23.42 15.70
C SER A 335 9.82 -24.15 15.99
N GLY A 336 10.27 -25.06 15.12
CA GLY A 336 11.57 -25.73 15.22
C GLY A 336 12.77 -24.85 14.83
N LEU A 337 12.55 -23.72 14.17
CA LEU A 337 13.60 -22.85 13.66
C LEU A 337 14.08 -21.87 14.74
N GLN A 338 15.38 -21.87 15.03
CA GLN A 338 15.97 -21.05 16.08
C GLN A 338 15.71 -19.55 15.87
N ASN A 339 15.87 -19.06 14.64
CA ASN A 339 15.63 -17.65 14.29
C ASN A 339 14.17 -17.24 14.39
N VAL A 340 13.21 -18.16 14.15
CA VAL A 340 11.79 -17.89 14.34
C VAL A 340 11.50 -17.66 15.81
N GLN A 341 11.94 -18.58 16.68
CA GLN A 341 11.76 -18.41 18.13
C GLN A 341 12.45 -17.12 18.63
N LEU A 342 13.65 -16.82 18.13
CA LEU A 342 14.38 -15.60 18.47
C LEU A 342 13.61 -14.35 18.07
N ALA A 343 13.06 -14.30 16.85
CA ALA A 343 12.27 -13.15 16.39
C ALA A 343 11.02 -12.93 17.25
N VAL A 344 10.29 -13.99 17.62
CA VAL A 344 9.15 -13.91 18.54
C VAL A 344 9.57 -13.31 19.88
N LYS A 345 10.67 -13.80 20.47
CA LYS A 345 11.21 -13.30 21.74
C LYS A 345 11.62 -11.82 21.66
N LEU A 346 12.21 -11.40 20.53
CA LEU A 346 12.60 -10.01 20.31
C LEU A 346 11.37 -9.08 20.24
N VAL A 347 10.29 -9.50 19.57
CA VAL A 347 9.03 -8.73 19.55
C VAL A 347 8.39 -8.67 20.93
N GLU A 348 8.43 -9.75 21.72
CA GLU A 348 7.98 -9.72 23.12
C GLU A 348 8.75 -8.72 24.00
N LEU A 349 9.96 -8.35 23.60
CA LEU A 349 10.82 -7.35 24.27
C LEU A 349 10.68 -5.94 23.67
N GLY A 350 9.93 -5.77 22.58
CA GLY A 350 9.83 -4.51 21.84
C GLY A 350 11.02 -4.22 20.91
N GLU A 351 11.85 -5.22 20.61
CA GLU A 351 13.05 -5.12 19.77
C GLU A 351 12.75 -5.41 18.29
N ASP A 352 11.77 -4.70 17.72
CA ASP A 352 11.22 -4.95 16.37
C ASP A 352 12.28 -4.90 15.26
N ALA A 353 13.26 -3.99 15.37
CA ALA A 353 14.33 -3.86 14.38
C ALA A 353 15.26 -5.09 14.35
N ARG A 354 15.52 -5.69 15.52
CA ARG A 354 16.31 -6.92 15.63
C ARG A 354 15.50 -8.12 15.16
N ALA A 355 14.20 -8.16 15.48
CA ALA A 355 13.30 -9.19 14.97
C ALA A 355 13.21 -9.17 13.42
N ASP A 356 13.15 -7.97 12.83
CA ASP A 356 13.19 -7.77 11.36
C ASP A 356 14.46 -8.38 10.76
N GLU A 357 15.63 -8.06 11.28
CA GLU A 357 16.90 -8.59 10.78
C GLU A 357 16.94 -10.12 10.83
N VAL A 358 16.57 -10.69 11.97
CA VAL A 358 16.57 -12.15 12.21
C VAL A 358 15.63 -12.86 11.24
N LEU A 359 14.39 -12.38 11.06
CA LEU A 359 13.44 -13.01 10.14
C LEU A 359 13.86 -12.89 8.68
N ARG A 360 14.38 -11.74 8.25
CA ARG A 360 14.88 -11.57 6.88
C ARG A 360 16.08 -12.46 6.61
N TYR A 361 16.93 -12.66 7.61
CA TYR A 361 18.02 -13.61 7.51
C TYR A 361 17.50 -15.05 7.40
N GLN A 362 16.53 -15.44 8.24
CA GLN A 362 15.88 -16.76 8.15
C GLN A 362 15.30 -17.03 6.77
N ALA A 363 14.63 -16.05 6.14
CA ALA A 363 14.09 -16.20 4.79
C ALA A 363 15.18 -16.41 3.70
N LYS A 364 16.44 -16.04 3.95
CA LYS A 364 17.57 -16.28 3.03
C LYS A 364 18.18 -17.66 3.23
N ILE A 365 18.22 -18.18 4.46
CA ILE A 365 18.92 -19.41 4.81
C ILE A 365 18.00 -20.63 4.96
N GLY A 366 16.70 -20.42 5.18
CA GLY A 366 15.69 -21.47 5.40
C GLY A 366 15.22 -22.18 4.13
N ASP A 367 14.29 -23.12 4.29
CA ASP A 367 13.68 -23.83 3.17
C ASP A 367 12.75 -22.88 2.41
N PRO A 368 12.85 -22.75 1.06
CA PRO A 368 11.93 -21.93 0.27
C PRO A 368 10.44 -22.20 0.52
N ARG A 369 10.07 -23.44 0.92
CA ARG A 369 8.69 -23.83 1.25
C ARG A 369 8.14 -23.12 2.50
N GLU A 370 9.01 -22.70 3.40
CA GLU A 370 8.67 -21.98 4.64
C GLU A 370 8.37 -20.49 4.39
N HIS A 371 8.78 -19.94 3.23
CA HIS A 371 8.71 -18.50 2.96
C HIS A 371 7.29 -17.92 3.10
N ARG A 372 6.26 -18.67 2.69
CA ARG A 372 4.87 -18.24 2.84
C ARG A 372 4.47 -18.13 4.31
N ALA A 373 4.77 -19.15 5.12
CA ALA A 373 4.50 -19.13 6.55
C ALA A 373 5.29 -18.00 7.24
N LEU A 374 6.55 -17.76 6.84
CA LEU A 374 7.36 -16.63 7.34
C LEU A 374 6.72 -15.27 7.02
N THR A 375 6.11 -15.10 5.83
CA THR A 375 5.40 -13.84 5.50
C THR A 375 4.19 -13.60 6.40
N ARG A 376 3.46 -14.68 6.77
CA ARG A 376 2.34 -14.61 7.72
C ARG A 376 2.83 -14.39 9.14
N LEU A 377 3.97 -14.98 9.53
CA LEU A 377 4.59 -14.73 10.83
C LEU A 377 5.02 -13.26 10.97
N ALA A 378 5.61 -12.67 9.93
CA ALA A 378 5.98 -11.25 9.95
C ALA A 378 4.75 -10.34 10.14
N ARG A 379 3.63 -10.66 9.49
CA ARG A 379 2.33 -10.02 9.73
C ARG A 379 1.91 -10.20 11.19
N GLU A 380 1.87 -11.44 11.66
CA GLU A 380 1.44 -11.83 13.00
C GLU A 380 2.25 -11.15 14.10
N LEU A 381 3.54 -10.95 13.89
CA LEU A 381 4.41 -10.23 14.82
C LEU A 381 4.29 -8.70 14.74
N GLY A 382 3.48 -8.17 13.81
CA GLY A 382 3.33 -6.74 13.61
C GLY A 382 4.58 -6.06 13.06
N LEU A 383 5.33 -6.76 12.19
CA LEU A 383 6.58 -6.29 11.57
C LEU A 383 6.36 -5.88 10.11
N PRO A 384 5.79 -4.68 9.83
CA PRO A 384 5.31 -4.33 8.49
C PRO A 384 6.44 -4.18 7.47
N GLN A 385 7.63 -3.72 7.88
CA GLN A 385 8.80 -3.66 6.99
C GLN A 385 9.26 -5.05 6.56
N THR A 386 9.32 -5.99 7.52
CA THR A 386 9.69 -7.38 7.26
C THR A 386 8.70 -8.03 6.32
N GLN A 387 7.40 -7.85 6.60
CA GLN A 387 6.31 -8.38 5.81
C GLN A 387 6.40 -7.92 4.35
N LEU A 388 6.54 -6.60 4.10
CA LEU A 388 6.69 -6.06 2.74
C LEU A 388 7.94 -6.56 2.05
N TRP A 389 9.06 -6.61 2.77
CA TRP A 389 10.30 -7.10 2.19
C TRP A 389 10.14 -8.55 1.74
N MET A 390 9.54 -9.42 2.55
CA MET A 390 9.30 -10.82 2.17
C MET A 390 8.25 -10.97 1.06
N ALA A 391 7.26 -10.09 1.00
CA ALA A 391 6.28 -10.05 -0.07
C ALA A 391 6.94 -9.80 -1.43
N TYR A 392 7.96 -8.93 -1.47
CA TYR A 392 8.67 -8.55 -2.69
C TYR A 392 9.94 -9.34 -2.98
N ASN A 393 10.44 -10.13 -2.03
CA ASN A 393 11.68 -10.88 -2.15
C ASN A 393 11.44 -12.33 -1.73
N ALA A 394 11.25 -13.21 -2.70
CA ALA A 394 11.05 -14.64 -2.46
C ALA A 394 12.25 -15.47 -2.97
N PRO A 395 12.65 -16.54 -2.26
CA PRO A 395 13.63 -17.48 -2.77
C PRO A 395 13.07 -18.27 -3.96
N SER A 396 13.94 -18.81 -4.81
CA SER A 396 13.51 -19.69 -5.91
C SER A 396 12.74 -20.90 -5.37
N GLY A 397 11.56 -21.17 -5.93
CA GLY A 397 10.64 -22.21 -5.45
C GLY A 397 9.83 -21.83 -4.21
N GLY A 398 10.07 -20.64 -3.63
CA GLY A 398 9.28 -20.10 -2.53
C GLY A 398 8.06 -19.30 -3.03
N ASN A 399 6.99 -19.34 -2.24
CA ASN A 399 5.80 -18.54 -2.43
C ASN A 399 5.63 -17.57 -1.27
N TYR A 400 4.87 -16.50 -1.46
CA TYR A 400 4.52 -15.54 -0.42
C TYR A 400 2.99 -15.46 -0.29
N GLU A 401 2.51 -14.94 0.83
CA GLU A 401 1.09 -14.63 1.00
C GLU A 401 0.75 -13.33 0.24
N PRO A 402 -0.14 -13.31 -0.78
CA PRO A 402 -0.39 -12.11 -1.57
C PRO A 402 -0.81 -10.88 -0.75
N ALA A 403 -1.57 -11.09 0.33
CA ALA A 403 -1.91 -10.04 1.28
C ALA A 403 -0.69 -9.42 1.98
N ALA A 404 0.48 -10.05 1.95
CA ALA A 404 1.71 -9.53 2.55
C ALA A 404 2.12 -8.16 1.99
N ARG A 405 1.66 -7.80 0.77
CA ARG A 405 1.85 -6.48 0.15
C ARG A 405 1.12 -5.33 0.88
N TYR A 406 0.21 -5.65 1.79
CA TYR A 406 -0.59 -4.68 2.56
C TYR A 406 -0.44 -5.03 4.06
N PRO A 407 0.57 -4.45 4.74
CA PRO A 407 0.89 -4.76 6.13
C PRO A 407 -0.16 -4.41 7.15
N THR A 408 -0.22 -5.22 8.20
CA THR A 408 -0.99 -4.90 9.39
C THR A 408 -0.06 -4.71 10.57
N VAL A 409 -0.56 -3.99 11.56
CA VAL A 409 0.18 -3.67 12.77
C VAL A 409 -0.69 -3.96 13.98
N ARG A 410 -0.04 -4.11 15.14
CA ARG A 410 -0.72 -4.36 16.42
C ARG A 410 -0.99 -3.09 17.23
N TRP A 411 -0.43 -1.94 16.82
CA TRP A 411 -0.66 -0.68 17.51
C TRP A 411 -2.09 -0.18 17.30
N GLN A 412 -2.70 0.34 18.37
CA GLN A 412 -3.96 1.07 18.30
C GLN A 412 -3.72 2.55 18.61
N PRO A 413 -4.47 3.46 17.95
CA PRO A 413 -4.39 4.89 18.25
C PRO A 413 -4.71 5.18 19.72
N VAL A 414 -4.03 6.18 20.29
CA VAL A 414 -4.42 6.73 21.60
C VAL A 414 -5.87 7.21 21.52
N GLY A 415 -6.71 6.75 22.45
CA GLY A 415 -8.15 7.06 22.45
C GLY A 415 -9.01 6.19 21.52
N GLY A 416 -8.42 5.17 20.88
CA GLY A 416 -9.13 4.20 20.07
C GLY A 416 -9.44 4.66 18.63
N TRP A 417 -10.01 3.75 17.85
CA TRP A 417 -10.33 3.99 16.45
C TRP A 417 -11.54 4.92 16.30
N ARG A 418 -11.41 5.89 15.41
CA ARG A 418 -12.42 6.90 15.04
C ARG A 418 -12.68 6.90 13.53
N VAL A 419 -11.64 6.56 12.77
CA VAL A 419 -11.69 6.27 11.33
C VAL A 419 -11.57 4.76 11.16
N ASP A 420 -12.12 4.23 10.06
CA ASP A 420 -11.91 2.83 9.68
C ASP A 420 -10.40 2.48 9.68
N PRO A 421 -9.95 1.46 10.44
CA PRO A 421 -8.53 1.06 10.48
C PRO A 421 -7.96 0.72 9.10
N ALA A 422 -8.77 0.16 8.19
CA ALA A 422 -8.33 -0.14 6.83
C ALA A 422 -7.93 1.13 6.07
N LEU A 423 -8.66 2.24 6.26
CA LEU A 423 -8.31 3.52 5.65
C LEU A 423 -7.06 4.13 6.29
N ALA A 424 -6.90 4.00 7.62
CA ALA A 424 -5.69 4.46 8.30
C ALA A 424 -4.45 3.68 7.86
N PHE A 425 -4.55 2.35 7.68
CA PHE A 425 -3.48 1.53 7.14
C PHE A 425 -3.18 1.83 5.68
N ALA A 426 -4.19 2.16 4.87
CA ALA A 426 -4.00 2.62 3.50
C ALA A 426 -3.17 3.91 3.42
N HIS A 427 -3.43 4.86 4.32
CA HIS A 427 -2.61 6.08 4.46
C HIS A 427 -1.21 5.75 4.94
N ALA A 428 -1.06 4.98 6.02
CA ALA A 428 0.26 4.66 6.58
C ALA A 428 1.16 3.94 5.55
N LEU A 429 0.57 3.07 4.71
CA LEU A 429 1.27 2.42 3.61
C LEU A 429 1.77 3.43 2.57
N GLN A 430 0.94 4.42 2.21
CA GLN A 430 1.29 5.42 1.21
C GLN A 430 2.25 6.49 1.74
N GLU A 431 2.08 6.93 2.98
CA GLU A 431 2.78 8.07 3.59
C GLU A 431 4.18 7.72 4.08
N SER A 432 4.34 6.56 4.72
CA SER A 432 5.60 6.17 5.35
C SER A 432 6.02 4.74 5.03
N ILE A 433 5.18 3.99 4.31
CA ILE A 433 5.33 2.54 4.15
C ILE A 433 5.38 1.88 5.53
N PHE A 434 4.67 2.40 6.54
CA PHE A 434 4.75 1.99 7.96
C PHE A 434 6.08 2.26 8.69
N ARG A 435 6.89 3.22 8.25
CA ARG A 435 8.07 3.66 9.01
C ARG A 435 7.67 4.68 10.07
N THR A 436 7.88 4.33 11.35
CA THR A 436 7.45 5.16 12.48
C THR A 436 8.33 6.39 12.72
N SER A 437 9.59 6.36 12.30
CA SER A 437 10.58 7.42 12.55
C SER A 437 10.93 8.26 11.31
N VAL A 438 10.23 8.10 10.18
CA VAL A 438 10.54 8.83 8.95
C VAL A 438 10.14 10.31 9.05
N VAL A 439 10.99 11.19 8.54
CA VAL A 439 10.78 12.64 8.47
C VAL A 439 10.90 13.10 7.01
N SER A 440 9.87 13.77 6.49
CA SER A 440 9.92 14.32 5.13
C SER A 440 10.71 15.64 5.05
N PRO A 441 11.08 16.09 3.85
CA PRO A 441 11.66 17.43 3.65
C PRO A 441 10.77 18.57 4.16
N ALA A 442 9.45 18.38 4.18
CA ALA A 442 8.48 19.33 4.73
C ALA A 442 8.29 19.20 6.26
N ASN A 443 9.14 18.42 6.94
CA ASN A 443 9.09 18.14 8.38
C ASN A 443 7.79 17.44 8.83
N ALA A 444 7.16 16.67 7.93
CA ALA A 444 6.10 15.74 8.28
C ALA A 444 6.70 14.47 8.89
N LYS A 445 6.11 13.92 9.95
CA LYS A 445 6.74 12.87 10.78
C LYS A 445 5.87 11.64 10.97
N GLY A 446 6.54 10.49 10.97
CA GLY A 446 6.00 9.19 11.35
C GLY A 446 4.95 8.61 10.41
N LEU A 447 4.12 7.71 10.92
CA LEU A 447 3.28 6.79 10.14
C LEU A 447 2.40 7.47 9.09
N MET A 448 1.63 8.47 9.50
CA MET A 448 0.70 9.21 8.65
C MET A 448 1.23 10.59 8.26
N GLN A 449 2.55 10.79 8.37
CA GLN A 449 3.24 12.05 8.00
C GLN A 449 2.57 13.29 8.59
N ILE A 450 2.52 13.34 9.92
CA ILE A 450 1.90 14.44 10.66
C ILE A 450 2.82 15.66 10.71
N THR A 451 2.30 16.84 10.36
CA THR A 451 3.07 18.08 10.38
C THR A 451 3.02 18.76 11.75
N PRO A 452 3.98 19.66 12.07
CA PRO A 452 3.90 20.48 13.28
C PRO A 452 2.66 21.37 13.34
N ILE A 453 2.10 21.78 12.20
CA ILE A 453 0.85 22.56 12.13
C ILE A 453 -0.30 21.69 12.62
N THR A 454 -0.40 20.46 12.12
CA THR A 454 -1.41 19.46 12.53
C THR A 454 -1.32 19.16 14.03
N VAL A 455 -0.10 19.07 14.58
CA VAL A 455 0.09 18.90 16.04
C VAL A 455 -0.52 20.07 16.81
N ARG A 456 -0.17 21.31 16.44
CA ARG A 456 -0.71 22.51 17.10
C ARG A 456 -2.24 22.59 16.99
N GLN A 457 -2.81 22.16 15.88
CA GLN A 457 -4.26 22.17 15.65
C GLN A 457 -5.00 21.13 16.49
N HIS A 458 -4.42 19.95 16.73
CA HIS A 458 -5.16 18.81 17.28
C HIS A 458 -4.74 18.35 18.67
N ALA A 459 -3.57 18.75 19.18
CA ALA A 459 -3.07 18.30 20.47
C ALA A 459 -4.04 18.60 21.62
N GLY A 460 -4.65 19.79 21.62
CA GLY A 460 -5.67 20.16 22.61
C GLY A 460 -6.90 19.23 22.58
N SER A 461 -7.36 18.82 21.39
CA SER A 461 -8.48 17.88 21.25
C SER A 461 -8.14 16.45 21.65
N LEU A 462 -6.85 16.11 21.71
CA LEU A 462 -6.34 14.82 22.15
C LEU A 462 -5.89 14.84 23.63
N GLY A 463 -6.05 15.97 24.33
CA GLY A 463 -5.60 16.13 25.72
C GLY A 463 -4.07 16.10 25.88
N MET A 464 -3.33 16.42 24.81
CA MET A 464 -1.87 16.38 24.78
C MET A 464 -1.28 17.79 24.77
N ASN A 465 -0.10 17.95 25.38
CA ASN A 465 0.70 19.17 25.25
C ASN A 465 1.48 19.12 23.93
N PRO A 466 1.29 20.07 22.98
CA PRO A 466 2.01 20.09 21.71
C PRO A 466 3.53 19.96 21.83
N GLY A 467 4.14 20.50 22.88
CA GLY A 467 5.60 20.47 23.08
C GLY A 467 6.16 19.13 23.58
N ALA A 468 5.29 18.22 24.03
CA ALA A 468 5.65 16.91 24.56
C ALA A 468 5.19 15.76 23.65
N VAL A 469 4.63 16.05 22.47
CA VAL A 469 4.16 15.04 21.51
C VAL A 469 5.36 14.36 20.86
N ASP A 470 5.45 13.05 21.05
CA ASP A 470 6.33 12.18 20.27
C ASP A 470 5.57 11.59 19.07
N LEU A 471 5.86 12.10 17.87
CA LEU A 471 5.27 11.60 16.62
C LEU A 471 5.91 10.30 16.11
N THR A 472 6.98 9.83 16.76
CA THR A 472 7.57 8.52 16.47
C THR A 472 6.84 7.38 17.18
N ASP A 473 6.06 7.66 18.23
CA ASP A 473 5.09 6.70 18.78
C ASP A 473 3.94 6.51 17.76
N PRO A 474 3.79 5.31 17.17
CA PRO A 474 2.78 5.05 16.16
C PRO A 474 1.35 5.27 16.69
N ARG A 475 1.09 5.04 17.98
CA ARG A 475 -0.23 5.20 18.59
C ARG A 475 -0.64 6.67 18.65
N VAL A 476 0.31 7.53 18.99
CA VAL A 476 0.13 8.99 19.00
C VAL A 476 -0.03 9.50 17.57
N ASN A 477 0.83 9.05 16.66
CA ASN A 477 0.78 9.45 15.25
C ASN A 477 -0.57 9.12 14.58
N LEU A 478 -1.08 7.89 14.80
CA LEU A 478 -2.40 7.47 14.33
C LEU A 478 -3.53 8.33 14.93
N ALA A 479 -3.46 8.70 16.20
CA ALA A 479 -4.46 9.58 16.82
C ALA A 479 -4.51 10.96 16.15
N PHE A 480 -3.36 11.56 15.87
CA PHE A 480 -3.28 12.83 15.12
C PHE A 480 -3.79 12.70 13.68
N GLY A 481 -3.41 11.63 12.98
CA GLY A 481 -3.85 11.40 11.60
C GLY A 481 -5.36 11.23 11.49
N GLN A 482 -5.98 10.46 12.39
CA GLN A 482 -7.43 10.32 12.46
C GLN A 482 -8.12 11.67 12.72
N ARG A 483 -7.57 12.48 13.64
CA ARG A 483 -8.16 13.79 13.96
C ARG A 483 -8.06 14.76 12.78
N ASN A 484 -6.97 14.70 12.03
CA ASN A 484 -6.81 15.48 10.81
C ASN A 484 -7.82 15.05 9.73
N LEU A 485 -8.02 13.74 9.54
CA LEU A 485 -9.03 13.22 8.61
C LEU A 485 -10.46 13.63 8.98
N GLU A 486 -10.82 13.59 10.27
CA GLU A 486 -12.12 14.09 10.74
C GLU A 486 -12.29 15.59 10.45
N MET A 487 -11.25 16.40 10.68
CA MET A 487 -11.30 17.83 10.37
C MET A 487 -11.51 18.07 8.86
N LEU A 488 -10.82 17.30 8.02
CA LEU A 488 -10.99 17.36 6.57
C LEU A 488 -12.36 16.84 6.12
N ARG A 489 -12.97 15.89 6.82
CA ARG A 489 -14.35 15.46 6.56
C ARG A 489 -15.36 16.56 6.89
N ASP A 490 -15.19 17.20 8.04
CA ASP A 490 -16.16 18.15 8.60
C ASP A 490 -16.10 19.54 7.93
N THR A 491 -15.10 19.80 7.08
CA THR A 491 -15.01 21.06 6.34
C THR A 491 -15.96 21.12 5.13
N PRO A 492 -16.63 22.26 4.86
CA PRO A 492 -17.51 22.40 3.70
C PRO A 492 -16.84 22.17 2.35
N ALA A 493 -15.51 22.33 2.26
CA ALA A 493 -14.77 22.18 1.01
C ALA A 493 -14.79 20.73 0.48
N THR A 494 -14.86 19.73 1.35
CA THR A 494 -14.85 18.32 0.95
C THR A 494 -16.26 17.74 0.85
N ARG A 495 -17.24 18.32 1.56
CA ARG A 495 -18.64 17.88 1.59
C ARG A 495 -18.78 16.39 1.93
N ASP A 496 -17.99 15.92 2.90
CA ASP A 496 -17.93 14.50 3.31
C ASP A 496 -17.56 13.50 2.19
N ASN A 497 -16.98 13.98 1.07
CA ASN A 497 -16.59 13.11 -0.04
C ASN A 497 -15.18 12.55 0.17
N LEU A 498 -15.06 11.23 0.25
CA LEU A 498 -13.80 10.53 0.47
C LEU A 498 -12.72 10.98 -0.52
N LEU A 499 -13.02 11.08 -1.81
CA LEU A 499 -12.06 11.53 -2.83
C LEU A 499 -11.49 12.93 -2.52
N LYS A 500 -12.35 13.86 -2.11
CA LYS A 500 -11.95 15.24 -1.79
C LYS A 500 -11.16 15.31 -0.48
N ILE A 501 -11.51 14.47 0.49
CA ILE A 501 -10.78 14.36 1.76
C ILE A 501 -9.37 13.83 1.53
N MET A 502 -9.21 12.76 0.73
CA MET A 502 -7.88 12.23 0.37
C MET A 502 -7.06 13.26 -0.39
N ALA A 503 -7.68 13.97 -1.34
CA ALA A 503 -7.02 15.03 -2.08
C ALA A 503 -6.59 16.19 -1.14
N ALA A 504 -7.44 16.56 -0.17
CA ALA A 504 -7.15 17.60 0.81
C ALA A 504 -6.04 17.20 1.80
N TYR A 505 -5.93 15.91 2.14
CA TYR A 505 -4.86 15.43 3.02
C TYR A 505 -3.48 15.65 2.37
N ASN A 506 -3.37 15.37 1.06
CA ASN A 506 -2.13 15.53 0.31
C ASN A 506 -1.86 16.98 -0.15
N ALA A 507 -2.86 17.67 -0.70
CA ALA A 507 -2.68 19.00 -1.32
C ALA A 507 -3.05 20.18 -0.41
N GLY A 508 -3.68 19.92 0.75
CA GLY A 508 -4.29 20.94 1.60
C GLY A 508 -5.66 21.41 1.11
N LEU A 509 -6.35 22.21 1.92
CA LEU A 509 -7.73 22.65 1.64
C LEU A 509 -7.85 23.72 0.57
N THR A 510 -6.80 24.54 0.35
CA THR A 510 -6.85 25.65 -0.60
C THR A 510 -7.08 25.17 -2.03
N PRO A 511 -6.30 24.20 -2.58
CA PRO A 511 -6.58 23.66 -3.91
C PRO A 511 -7.96 23.00 -4.00
N ILE A 512 -8.38 22.23 -2.99
CA ILE A 512 -9.68 21.52 -3.02
C ILE A 512 -10.86 22.50 -3.06
N THR A 513 -10.76 23.61 -2.31
CA THR A 513 -11.76 24.66 -2.33
C THR A 513 -11.90 25.27 -3.73
N ARG A 514 -10.76 25.48 -4.41
CA ARG A 514 -10.69 26.04 -5.76
C ARG A 514 -11.21 25.06 -6.83
N TRP A 515 -10.83 23.79 -6.72
CA TRP A 515 -11.22 22.73 -7.64
C TRP A 515 -12.71 22.38 -7.60
N ASN A 516 -13.43 22.74 -6.53
CA ASN A 516 -14.89 22.65 -6.48
C ASN A 516 -15.60 23.49 -7.55
N THR A 517 -14.92 24.49 -8.13
CA THR A 517 -15.46 25.34 -9.19
C THR A 517 -14.66 25.28 -10.48
N GLU A 518 -13.37 24.95 -10.42
CA GLU A 518 -12.50 24.87 -11.61
C GLU A 518 -12.61 23.56 -12.38
N ILE A 519 -12.84 22.43 -11.70
CA ILE A 519 -12.90 21.13 -12.38
C ILE A 519 -14.30 20.92 -12.99
N ARG A 520 -14.36 20.71 -14.32
CA ARG A 520 -15.57 20.27 -15.01
C ARG A 520 -15.71 18.74 -14.96
N ASP A 521 -16.16 18.25 -13.81
CA ASP A 521 -16.34 16.82 -13.55
C ASP A 521 -17.71 16.26 -13.99
N GLN A 522 -18.67 17.09 -14.42
CA GLN A 522 -20.02 16.66 -14.79
C GLN A 522 -20.73 15.88 -13.66
N ASP A 523 -20.44 16.23 -12.40
CA ASP A 523 -20.88 15.53 -11.19
C ASP A 523 -20.42 14.05 -11.13
N ASP A 524 -19.46 13.64 -11.95
CA ASP A 524 -18.89 12.29 -11.97
C ASP A 524 -17.64 12.22 -11.05
N PRO A 525 -17.67 11.41 -9.97
CA PRO A 525 -16.57 11.33 -9.01
C PRO A 525 -15.26 10.80 -9.63
N LEU A 526 -15.35 9.90 -10.61
CA LEU A 526 -14.17 9.38 -11.31
C LEU A 526 -13.61 10.43 -12.27
N LEU A 527 -14.47 11.19 -12.95
CA LEU A 527 -14.00 12.30 -13.78
C LEU A 527 -13.32 13.37 -12.92
N TYR A 528 -13.89 13.71 -11.75
CA TYR A 528 -13.27 14.64 -10.80
C TYR A 528 -11.86 14.17 -10.42
N MET A 529 -11.74 12.91 -9.97
CA MET A 529 -10.46 12.33 -9.56
C MET A 529 -9.44 12.43 -10.70
N GLU A 530 -9.80 11.97 -11.90
CA GLU A 530 -8.90 11.98 -13.06
C GLU A 530 -8.55 13.39 -13.56
N SER A 531 -9.37 14.38 -13.20
CA SER A 531 -9.20 15.78 -13.56
C SER A 531 -8.37 16.59 -12.57
N ILE A 532 -8.01 16.04 -11.40
CA ILE A 532 -7.20 16.75 -10.40
C ILE A 532 -5.90 17.24 -11.04
N PRO A 533 -5.64 18.56 -11.14
CA PRO A 533 -4.50 19.09 -11.89
C PRO A 533 -3.14 18.62 -11.37
N TYR A 534 -3.01 18.46 -10.06
CA TYR A 534 -1.77 18.01 -9.43
C TYR A 534 -1.58 16.51 -9.64
N TRP A 535 -0.57 16.15 -10.44
CA TRP A 535 -0.23 14.76 -10.73
C TRP A 535 -0.05 13.92 -9.45
N GLU A 536 0.68 14.45 -8.47
CA GLU A 536 0.94 13.77 -7.21
C GLU A 536 -0.36 13.50 -6.45
N THR A 537 -1.22 14.51 -6.31
CA THR A 537 -2.51 14.39 -5.61
C THR A 537 -3.47 13.44 -6.32
N ARG A 538 -3.54 13.48 -7.66
CA ARG A 538 -4.34 12.53 -8.45
C ARG A 538 -3.90 11.09 -8.17
N GLY A 539 -2.59 10.83 -8.25
CA GLY A 539 -2.02 9.53 -7.94
C GLY A 539 -2.25 9.11 -6.48
N TYR A 540 -2.17 10.07 -5.55
CA TYR A 540 -2.40 9.85 -4.12
C TYR A 540 -3.83 9.38 -3.83
N VAL A 541 -4.85 10.05 -4.38
CA VAL A 541 -6.25 9.65 -4.20
C VAL A 541 -6.47 8.23 -4.71
N ALA A 542 -6.01 7.95 -5.94
CA ALA A 542 -6.15 6.63 -6.55
C ALA A 542 -5.46 5.53 -5.74
N ILE A 543 -4.22 5.75 -5.29
CA ILE A 543 -3.47 4.71 -4.57
C ILE A 543 -4.00 4.48 -3.15
N VAL A 544 -4.48 5.53 -2.46
CA VAL A 544 -5.08 5.38 -1.13
C VAL A 544 -6.40 4.61 -1.20
N LEU A 545 -7.27 4.91 -2.19
CA LEU A 545 -8.51 4.14 -2.38
C LEU A 545 -8.23 2.67 -2.72
N LYS A 546 -7.32 2.43 -3.65
CA LYS A 546 -6.88 1.08 -4.00
C LYS A 546 -6.36 0.33 -2.76
N ASN A 547 -5.47 0.95 -1.98
CA ASN A 547 -4.94 0.35 -0.75
C ASN A 547 -6.06 0.09 0.27
N TYR A 548 -7.00 1.03 0.43
CA TYR A 548 -8.13 0.90 1.35
C TYR A 548 -8.97 -0.33 1.01
N TRP A 549 -9.32 -0.50 -0.27
CA TRP A 549 -10.10 -1.65 -0.73
C TRP A 549 -9.35 -2.98 -0.61
N MET A 550 -8.02 -2.96 -0.70
CA MET A 550 -7.21 -4.14 -0.45
C MET A 550 -7.18 -4.53 1.02
N TYR A 551 -7.20 -3.56 1.95
CA TYR A 551 -7.40 -3.85 3.37
C TYR A 551 -8.83 -4.31 3.67
N GLU A 552 -9.86 -3.70 3.08
CA GLU A 552 -11.24 -4.22 3.18
C GLU A 552 -11.33 -5.68 2.68
N ARG A 553 -10.66 -5.98 1.56
CA ARG A 553 -10.56 -7.34 1.01
C ARG A 553 -9.86 -8.31 1.97
N GLN A 554 -8.80 -7.90 2.66
CA GLN A 554 -8.16 -8.72 3.70
C GLN A 554 -9.11 -9.10 4.83
N ALA A 555 -9.87 -8.11 5.32
CA ALA A 555 -10.87 -8.29 6.36
C ALA A 555 -12.10 -9.09 5.88
N GLY A 556 -12.23 -9.34 4.57
CA GLY A 556 -13.43 -9.92 3.97
C GLY A 556 -14.65 -9.00 4.06
N SER A 557 -14.43 -7.69 4.22
CA SER A 557 -15.48 -6.67 4.32
C SER A 557 -16.00 -6.27 2.93
N THR A 558 -17.25 -5.82 2.88
CA THR A 558 -17.81 -5.17 1.69
C THR A 558 -17.34 -3.73 1.61
N SER A 559 -16.87 -3.32 0.42
CA SER A 559 -16.42 -1.94 0.17
C SER A 559 -17.56 -1.04 -0.31
N GLU A 560 -18.14 -0.26 0.60
CA GLU A 560 -19.21 0.70 0.24
C GLU A 560 -18.70 1.79 -0.71
N SER A 561 -17.50 2.32 -0.44
CA SER A 561 -16.88 3.36 -1.27
C SER A 561 -16.59 2.90 -2.71
N ARG A 562 -16.17 1.64 -2.89
CA ARG A 562 -15.99 1.04 -4.22
C ARG A 562 -17.31 0.85 -4.95
N MET A 563 -18.35 0.39 -4.24
CA MET A 563 -19.68 0.20 -4.83
C MET A 563 -20.28 1.54 -5.26
N ALA A 564 -20.15 2.59 -4.44
CA ALA A 564 -20.58 3.94 -4.80
C ALA A 564 -19.91 4.40 -6.11
N LEU A 565 -18.58 4.28 -6.21
CA LEU A 565 -17.86 4.65 -7.44
C LEU A 565 -18.26 3.81 -8.66
N ALA A 566 -18.52 2.51 -8.48
CA ALA A 566 -19.01 1.65 -9.56
C ALA A 566 -20.40 2.07 -10.08
N ASN A 567 -21.22 2.67 -9.20
CA ASN A 567 -22.53 3.22 -9.52
C ASN A 567 -22.48 4.69 -10.01
N GLY A 568 -21.30 5.31 -10.07
CA GLY A 568 -21.15 6.74 -10.41
C GLY A 568 -21.54 7.69 -9.28
N GLU A 569 -21.61 7.19 -8.05
CA GLU A 569 -21.97 7.95 -6.86
C GLU A 569 -20.72 8.41 -6.11
N TRP A 570 -20.82 9.58 -5.47
CA TRP A 570 -19.73 10.09 -4.64
C TRP A 570 -19.62 9.29 -3.33
N PRO A 571 -18.46 8.68 -3.03
CA PRO A 571 -18.30 7.90 -1.80
C PRO A 571 -18.16 8.79 -0.58
N SER A 572 -18.95 8.53 0.47
CA SER A 572 -18.83 9.18 1.78
C SER A 572 -17.59 8.73 2.54
N PHE A 573 -17.15 9.51 3.53
CA PHE A 573 -16.03 9.15 4.37
C PHE A 573 -16.38 7.99 5.34
N PRO A 574 -15.59 6.90 5.40
CA PRO A 574 -15.86 5.80 6.28
C PRO A 574 -15.49 6.15 7.72
N THR A 575 -16.45 6.02 8.64
CA THR A 575 -16.21 6.19 10.08
C THR A 575 -16.12 4.83 10.77
N ALA A 576 -15.36 4.73 11.87
CA ALA A 576 -15.52 3.58 12.76
C ALA A 576 -16.98 3.56 13.24
N SER A 577 -17.64 2.39 13.15
CA SER A 577 -19.09 2.28 13.36
C SER A 577 -19.53 2.85 14.72
N ALA A 578 -20.80 3.25 14.84
CA ALA A 578 -21.32 3.78 16.10
C ALA A 578 -21.24 2.78 17.26
N ASP A 579 -21.33 1.48 16.97
CA ASP A 579 -21.19 0.41 17.96
C ASP A 579 -19.73 0.26 18.44
N ASP A 580 -18.76 0.49 17.56
CA ASP A 580 -17.31 0.41 17.88
C ASP A 580 -16.84 1.58 18.76
N ARG A 581 -17.48 2.76 18.66
CA ARG A 581 -17.17 3.93 19.49
C ARG A 581 -17.55 3.77 20.96
N MET A 582 -18.53 2.91 21.27
CA MET A 582 -18.93 2.63 22.66
C MET A 582 -18.10 1.52 23.33
N ALA A 583 -17.49 0.63 22.54
CA ALA A 583 -16.59 -0.40 23.04
C ALA A 583 -15.24 0.19 23.49
N SER A 584 -14.74 1.22 22.80
CA SER A 584 -13.47 1.90 23.14
C SER A 584 -13.58 2.84 24.34
N SER A 585 -14.77 3.37 24.66
CA SER A 585 -14.98 4.23 25.84
C SER A 585 -15.11 3.45 27.17
N ARG A 586 -15.07 2.12 27.14
CA ARG A 586 -15.29 1.24 28.31
C ARG A 586 -14.06 0.43 28.73
N ARG A 587 -12.87 0.69 28.18
CA ARG A 587 -11.61 0.04 28.59
C ARG A 587 -10.59 1.04 29.09
#